data_AF-A0A6V7V5E6-F1
#
_entry.id   AF-A0A6V7V5E6-F1
#
_cell.length_a   1.000
_cell.length_b   1.000
_cell.length_c   1.000
_cell.angle_alpha   90.00
_cell.angle_beta   90.00
_cell.angle_gamma   90.00
#
_symmetry.space_group_name_H-M   'P 1'
#
loop_
_entity.id
_entity.type
_entity.pdbx_description
1 polymer ?
#
loop_
_entity_poly.entity_id
_entity_poly.type
_entity_poly.pdbx_seq_one_letter_code
_entity_poly.pdbx_strand_id
1 'polypeptide(L)'
;MNLSFRPKSGLLILINYIILSTLFCNVQAACEGFPEDLKRFCQTMDAGKNNTRDPNLPEGGRDLPNDRQELRCVTLSCFCPALNGKKDGTVNGCTLPNGKKLGKCIRQEFRMLSDEQRQAYFKTLKEMKANNDYLVVATLHKQAWDDGAAHNGPCFLPWHRELLKVFELMMREASYKILQSADVCLPYWDSTLDGHLPTPKDSYFFTADFIGSTNDIGQVIDGPFSPWETLMVSINNYLNIFKLSY
;
A
#
# COMPACT_ATOMS: atom_id res chain seq x y z
N MET A 1 16.15 50.10 13.50
CA MET A 1 15.34 50.10 12.27
C MET A 1 14.39 48.91 12.34
N ASN A 2 13.13 49.18 12.66
CA ASN A 2 12.05 48.19 12.63
C ASN A 2 11.54 48.09 11.19
N LEU A 3 11.50 46.89 10.61
CA LEU A 3 10.74 46.62 9.40
C LEU A 3 9.67 45.58 9.72
N SER A 4 8.45 46.10 9.89
CA SER A 4 7.22 45.34 10.02
C SER A 4 6.85 44.72 8.66
N PHE A 5 6.58 43.43 8.63
CA PHE A 5 5.93 42.77 7.50
C PHE A 5 4.40 42.86 7.71
N ARG A 6 3.71 43.64 6.87
CA ARG A 6 2.23 43.64 6.80
C ARG A 6 1.80 42.65 5.70
N PRO A 7 0.80 41.79 5.93
CA PRO A 7 0.30 40.88 4.91
C PRO A 7 -0.61 41.66 3.95
N LYS A 8 -0.30 41.65 2.65
CA LYS A 8 -1.26 42.03 1.61
C LYS A 8 -2.12 40.81 1.29
N SER A 9 -3.39 40.94 1.63
CA SER A 9 -4.52 40.11 1.22
C SER A 9 -4.43 39.73 -0.27
N GLY A 10 -4.20 38.43 -0.54
CA GLY A 10 -4.18 37.85 -1.88
C GLY A 10 -4.06 36.32 -1.93
N LEU A 11 -4.17 35.62 -0.79
CA LEU A 11 -3.89 34.17 -0.69
C LEU A 11 -5.15 33.28 -0.63
N LEU A 12 -6.32 33.77 -1.04
CA LEU A 12 -7.56 32.96 -1.04
C LEU A 12 -8.02 32.48 -2.43
N ILE A 13 -7.41 32.94 -3.52
CA ILE A 13 -7.87 32.57 -4.88
C ILE A 13 -7.03 31.44 -5.51
N LEU A 14 -5.80 31.23 -5.06
CA LEU A 14 -4.91 30.19 -5.60
C LEU A 14 -5.25 28.76 -5.14
N ILE A 15 -5.96 28.58 -4.02
CA ILE A 15 -6.31 27.25 -3.50
C ILE A 15 -7.39 26.57 -4.38
N ASN A 16 -8.30 27.34 -4.97
CA ASN A 16 -9.34 26.78 -5.84
C ASN A 16 -8.82 26.35 -7.23
N TYR A 17 -7.70 26.90 -7.71
CA TYR A 17 -7.11 26.51 -8.99
C TYR A 17 -6.26 25.25 -8.92
N ILE A 18 -5.72 24.90 -7.75
CA ILE A 18 -4.94 23.66 -7.56
C ILE A 18 -5.85 22.42 -7.56
N ILE A 19 -7.11 22.56 -7.13
CA ILE A 19 -8.06 21.44 -7.04
C ILE A 19 -8.57 20.97 -8.42
N LEU A 20 -8.47 21.80 -9.46
CA LEU A 20 -8.91 21.43 -10.81
C LEU A 20 -7.85 20.71 -11.66
N SER A 21 -6.56 20.74 -11.30
CA SER A 21 -5.52 20.02 -12.06
C SER A 21 -5.35 18.56 -11.63
N THR A 22 -5.81 18.19 -10.43
CA THR A 22 -5.76 16.80 -9.93
C THR A 22 -6.78 15.86 -10.60
N LEU A 23 -7.66 16.39 -11.46
CA LEU A 23 -8.62 15.60 -12.23
C LEU A 23 -8.02 14.94 -13.49
N PHE A 24 -6.75 15.24 -13.82
CA PHE A 24 -6.08 14.64 -14.98
C PHE A 24 -4.92 13.73 -14.53
N CYS A 25 -5.25 12.56 -13.98
CA CYS A 25 -4.33 11.41 -14.05
C CYS A 25 -4.14 10.88 -15.49
N ASN A 26 -4.74 11.52 -16.49
CA ASN A 26 -4.36 11.36 -17.88
C ASN A 26 -3.59 12.60 -18.32
N VAL A 27 -2.26 12.57 -18.17
CA VAL A 27 -1.40 13.50 -18.92
C VAL A 27 -1.48 13.05 -20.38
N GLN A 28 -2.46 13.58 -21.10
CA GLN A 28 -2.52 13.58 -22.56
C GLN A 28 -1.95 14.92 -23.04
N ALA A 29 -0.81 15.34 -22.51
CA ALA A 29 -0.13 16.55 -22.94
C ALA A 29 1.15 16.14 -23.65
N ALA A 30 1.27 16.48 -24.94
CA ALA A 30 2.49 16.28 -25.69
C ALA A 30 3.67 16.89 -24.89
N CYS A 31 4.68 16.08 -24.57
CA CYS A 31 5.80 16.47 -23.71
C CYS A 31 6.70 17.60 -24.29
N GLU A 32 6.34 18.14 -25.46
CA GLU A 32 7.11 19.15 -26.19
C GLU A 32 7.21 20.51 -25.47
N GLY A 33 6.29 20.80 -24.53
CA GLY A 33 6.25 22.07 -23.79
C GLY A 33 6.98 22.08 -22.44
N PHE A 34 7.55 20.96 -21.99
CA PHE A 34 8.23 20.89 -20.70
C PHE A 34 9.71 21.29 -20.80
N PRO A 35 10.26 21.98 -19.77
CA PRO A 35 11.70 22.10 -19.56
C PRO A 35 12.38 20.72 -19.61
N GLU A 36 13.63 20.64 -20.09
CA GLU A 36 14.30 19.36 -20.40
C GLU A 36 14.38 18.37 -19.22
N ASP A 37 14.46 18.87 -17.99
CA ASP A 37 14.39 18.10 -16.74
C ASP A 37 13.02 17.44 -16.51
N LEU A 38 11.94 18.12 -16.87
CA LEU A 38 10.56 17.64 -16.76
C LEU A 38 10.10 16.83 -17.97
N LYS A 39 10.70 17.07 -19.13
CA LYS A 39 10.40 16.38 -20.39
C LYS A 39 10.71 14.90 -20.32
N ARG A 40 11.84 14.53 -19.69
CA ARG A 40 12.20 13.13 -19.44
C ARG A 40 11.22 12.42 -18.51
N PHE A 41 10.72 13.13 -17.50
CA PHE A 41 9.68 12.63 -16.59
C PHE A 41 8.34 12.41 -17.33
N CYS A 42 7.90 13.40 -18.12
CA CYS A 42 6.70 13.32 -18.95
C CYS A 42 6.76 12.15 -19.95
N GLN A 43 7.87 12.00 -20.67
CA GLN A 43 8.09 10.91 -21.61
C GLN A 43 8.04 9.53 -20.96
N THR A 44 8.47 9.42 -19.69
CA THR A 44 8.41 8.16 -18.93
C THR A 44 6.97 7.80 -18.59
N MET A 45 6.15 8.78 -18.19
CA MET A 45 4.71 8.57 -17.96
C MET A 45 3.94 8.25 -19.24
N ASP A 46 4.34 8.81 -20.38
CA ASP A 46 3.75 8.47 -21.69
C ASP A 46 4.20 7.08 -22.19
N ALA A 47 5.42 6.65 -21.87
CA ALA A 47 5.96 5.33 -22.26
C ALA A 47 5.27 4.15 -21.55
N GLY A 48 4.72 4.35 -20.34
CA GLY A 48 3.93 3.35 -19.62
C GLY A 48 2.69 2.86 -20.38
N LYS A 49 2.27 3.56 -21.44
CA LYS A 49 1.16 3.15 -22.32
C LYS A 49 1.48 1.96 -23.24
N ASN A 50 2.76 1.73 -23.54
CA ASN A 50 3.21 0.74 -24.54
C ASN A 50 3.80 -0.54 -23.94
N ASN A 51 3.77 -0.71 -22.62
CA ASN A 51 4.34 -1.88 -21.99
C ASN A 51 3.46 -3.11 -22.24
N THR A 52 3.99 -4.09 -22.98
CA THR A 52 3.32 -5.36 -23.23
C THR A 52 3.24 -6.14 -21.91
N ARG A 53 2.01 -6.50 -21.52
CA ARG A 53 1.69 -7.36 -20.39
C ARG A 53 2.59 -8.61 -20.40
N ASP A 54 3.29 -8.89 -19.30
CA ASP A 54 3.87 -10.21 -19.09
C ASP A 54 2.70 -11.21 -18.94
N PRO A 55 2.50 -12.15 -19.88
CA PRO A 55 1.39 -13.09 -19.86
C PRO A 55 1.44 -14.06 -18.67
N ASN A 56 2.58 -14.12 -17.98
CA ASN A 56 2.83 -15.00 -16.84
C ASN A 56 2.48 -14.39 -15.48
N LEU A 57 2.14 -13.11 -15.44
CA LEU A 57 1.63 -12.46 -14.24
C LEU A 57 0.13 -12.76 -14.08
N PRO A 58 -0.35 -13.05 -12.85
CA PRO A 58 -1.78 -13.23 -12.60
C PRO A 58 -2.59 -12.05 -13.13
N GLU A 59 -3.83 -12.29 -13.57
CA GLU A 59 -4.76 -11.26 -14.03
C GLU A 59 -5.08 -10.23 -12.94
N GLY A 60 -4.22 -9.22 -12.82
CA GLY A 60 -4.41 -8.04 -11.97
C GLY A 60 -3.54 -6.86 -12.41
N GLY A 61 -2.99 -6.94 -13.63
CA GLY A 61 -1.93 -6.05 -14.11
C GLY A 61 -2.44 -4.78 -14.79
N ARG A 62 -3.31 -4.01 -14.13
CA ARG A 62 -3.63 -2.59 -14.41
C ARG A 62 -4.72 -2.07 -13.47
N ASP A 63 -5.45 -3.00 -12.88
CA ASP A 63 -6.67 -2.79 -12.10
C ASP A 63 -6.78 -3.90 -11.05
N LEU A 64 -7.36 -3.59 -9.88
CA LEU A 64 -7.71 -4.62 -8.90
C LEU A 64 -8.53 -5.73 -9.57
N PRO A 65 -8.30 -7.02 -9.23
CA PRO A 65 -9.06 -8.13 -9.79
C PRO A 65 -10.57 -7.86 -9.77
N ASN A 66 -11.25 -8.12 -10.87
CA ASN A 66 -12.69 -7.80 -11.04
C ASN A 66 -13.59 -8.56 -10.06
N ASP A 67 -13.10 -9.69 -9.54
CA ASP A 67 -13.71 -10.52 -8.51
C ASP A 67 -13.50 -9.98 -7.08
N ARG A 68 -12.65 -8.96 -6.89
CA ARG A 68 -12.33 -8.34 -5.59
C ARG A 68 -12.84 -6.89 -5.51
N GLN A 69 -14.12 -6.68 -5.84
CA GLN A 69 -14.73 -5.34 -5.92
C GLN A 69 -14.72 -4.60 -4.57
N GLU A 70 -14.74 -5.33 -3.46
CA GLU A 70 -14.65 -4.80 -2.11
C GLU A 70 -13.37 -4.00 -1.86
N LEU A 71 -12.29 -4.27 -2.60
CA LEU A 71 -11.03 -3.52 -2.49
C LEU A 71 -11.12 -2.12 -3.12
N ARG A 72 -12.15 -1.86 -3.94
CA ARG A 72 -12.46 -0.53 -4.50
C ARG A 72 -13.31 0.32 -3.55
N CYS A 73 -13.73 -0.21 -2.41
CA CYS A 73 -14.58 0.50 -1.47
C CYS A 73 -13.90 1.74 -0.86
N VAL A 74 -14.68 2.82 -0.78
CA VAL A 74 -14.29 4.07 -0.10
C VAL A 74 -15.05 4.30 1.21
N THR A 75 -15.96 3.39 1.56
CA THR A 75 -16.76 3.43 2.78
C THR A 75 -16.79 2.08 3.49
N LEU A 76 -17.04 2.10 4.80
CA LEU A 76 -17.16 0.86 5.58
C LEU A 76 -18.41 0.05 5.21
N SER A 77 -19.51 0.71 4.84
CA SER A 77 -20.73 0.02 4.42
C SER A 77 -20.56 -0.69 3.07
N CYS A 78 -19.72 -0.16 2.18
CA CYS A 78 -19.33 -0.81 0.93
C CYS A 78 -18.55 -2.09 1.20
N PHE A 79 -17.53 -2.02 2.08
CA PHE A 79 -16.66 -3.15 2.42
C PHE A 79 -17.33 -4.22 3.31
N CYS A 80 -18.38 -3.83 4.04
CA CYS A 80 -19.06 -4.68 5.02
C CYS A 80 -19.38 -6.13 4.59
N PRO A 81 -19.85 -6.40 3.35
CA PRO A 81 -20.13 -7.77 2.91
C PRO A 81 -18.90 -8.68 2.89
N ALA A 82 -17.70 -8.14 2.64
CA ALA A 82 -16.45 -8.91 2.67
C ALA A 82 -16.13 -9.47 4.05
N LEU A 83 -16.72 -8.88 5.10
CA LEU A 83 -16.59 -9.32 6.49
C LEU A 83 -17.85 -10.03 7.00
N ASN A 84 -18.72 -10.50 6.11
CA ASN A 84 -20.03 -11.08 6.45
C ASN A 84 -20.89 -10.15 7.35
N GLY A 85 -20.66 -8.85 7.30
CA GLY A 85 -21.31 -7.87 8.15
C GLY A 85 -22.66 -7.39 7.63
N LYS A 86 -23.48 -6.85 8.53
CA LYS A 86 -24.78 -6.23 8.21
C LYS A 86 -24.67 -4.72 8.15
N LYS A 87 -25.15 -4.14 7.05
CA LYS A 87 -25.24 -2.68 6.86
C LYS A 87 -26.45 -2.12 7.62
N ASP A 88 -26.36 -0.90 8.14
CA ASP A 88 -27.46 -0.21 8.85
C ASP A 88 -28.11 0.93 8.03
N GLY A 89 -27.69 1.10 6.77
CA GLY A 89 -28.15 2.16 5.87
C GLY A 89 -27.31 3.45 5.91
N THR A 90 -26.40 3.60 6.88
CA THR A 90 -25.48 4.75 6.94
C THR A 90 -24.22 4.54 6.10
N VAL A 91 -23.55 5.64 5.72
CA VAL A 91 -22.34 5.62 4.88
C VAL A 91 -21.24 4.71 5.44
N ASN A 92 -21.08 4.65 6.75
CA ASN A 92 -20.08 3.79 7.41
C ASN A 92 -20.70 2.70 8.30
N GLY A 93 -21.98 2.42 8.10
CA GLY A 93 -22.73 1.43 8.87
C GLY A 93 -22.34 0.01 8.53
N CYS A 94 -21.68 -0.67 9.47
CA CYS A 94 -21.39 -2.08 9.36
C CYS A 94 -21.31 -2.74 10.74
N THR A 95 -22.04 -3.84 10.91
CA THR A 95 -22.04 -4.65 12.13
C THR A 95 -21.56 -6.07 11.85
N LEU A 96 -20.51 -6.45 12.57
CA LEU A 96 -19.94 -7.78 12.85
C LEU A 96 -20.98 -8.90 12.99
N PRO A 97 -20.81 -10.15 12.50
CA PRO A 97 -21.57 -11.29 13.03
C PRO A 97 -21.48 -11.45 14.55
N ASN A 98 -20.36 -11.04 15.14
CA ASN A 98 -20.17 -10.97 16.60
C ASN A 98 -20.85 -9.75 17.27
N GLY A 99 -21.65 -8.97 16.54
CA GLY A 99 -22.33 -7.77 17.04
C GLY A 99 -21.46 -6.52 17.12
N LYS A 100 -20.15 -6.60 16.86
CA LYS A 100 -19.25 -5.45 16.92
C LYS A 100 -19.49 -4.50 15.75
N LYS A 101 -19.61 -3.19 16.02
CA LYS A 101 -19.61 -2.18 14.96
C LYS A 101 -18.21 -2.03 14.35
N LEU A 102 -18.12 -2.04 13.03
CA LEU A 102 -16.87 -1.84 12.31
C LEU A 102 -16.47 -0.36 12.39
N GLY A 103 -15.28 -0.10 12.94
CA GLY A 103 -14.69 1.24 12.97
C GLY A 103 -13.74 1.50 11.81
N LYS A 104 -13.33 2.77 11.67
CA LYS A 104 -12.14 3.12 10.89
C LYS A 104 -10.90 2.57 11.60
N CYS A 105 -9.92 2.15 10.82
CA CYS A 105 -8.64 1.71 11.37
C CYS A 105 -7.87 2.88 11.98
N ILE A 106 -7.24 2.64 13.12
CA ILE A 106 -6.29 3.55 13.75
C ILE A 106 -4.90 2.96 13.55
N ARG A 107 -4.06 3.67 12.79
CA ARG A 107 -2.68 3.26 12.55
C ARG A 107 -1.81 3.68 13.71
N GLN A 108 -1.20 2.72 14.38
CA GLN A 108 -0.32 2.95 15.53
C GLN A 108 1.13 2.77 15.12
N GLU A 109 2.05 3.38 15.87
CA GLU A 109 3.48 3.11 15.71
C GLU A 109 3.73 1.64 16.07
N PHE A 110 4.47 0.91 15.25
CA PHE A 110 4.61 -0.54 15.35
C PHE A 110 5.13 -1.03 16.72
N ARG A 111 6.05 -0.29 17.34
CA ARG A 111 6.61 -0.61 18.68
C ARG A 111 5.64 -0.32 19.82
N MET A 112 4.57 0.42 19.55
CA MET A 112 3.49 0.69 20.50
C MET A 112 2.36 -0.35 20.44
N LEU A 113 2.43 -1.33 19.52
CA LEU A 113 1.52 -2.47 19.52
C LEU A 113 1.81 -3.37 20.73
N SER A 114 0.75 -3.82 21.41
CA SER A 114 0.87 -4.91 22.37
C SER A 114 1.38 -6.18 21.68
N ASP A 115 1.90 -7.12 22.45
CA ASP A 115 2.39 -8.38 21.88
C ASP A 115 1.26 -9.14 21.18
N GLU A 116 0.03 -9.12 21.71
CA GLU A 116 -1.14 -9.73 21.07
C GLU A 116 -1.48 -9.06 19.73
N GLN A 117 -1.45 -7.72 19.68
CA GLN A 117 -1.70 -6.97 18.46
C GLN A 117 -0.63 -7.27 17.40
N ARG A 118 0.64 -7.33 17.83
CA ARG A 118 1.79 -7.63 16.96
C ARG A 118 1.71 -9.05 16.41
N GLN A 119 1.38 -10.03 17.24
CA GLN A 119 1.18 -11.42 16.80
C GLN A 119 -0.02 -11.56 15.86
N ALA A 120 -1.12 -10.84 16.10
CA ALA A 120 -2.26 -10.80 15.18
C ALA A 120 -1.86 -10.20 13.83
N TYR A 121 -1.05 -9.13 13.81
CA TYR A 121 -0.49 -8.54 12.60
C TYR A 121 0.38 -9.55 11.83
N PHE A 122 1.31 -10.22 12.51
CA PHE A 122 2.18 -11.24 11.88
C PHE A 122 1.39 -12.41 11.31
N LYS A 123 0.40 -12.93 12.04
CA LYS A 123 -0.47 -14.01 11.55
C LYS A 123 -1.25 -13.58 10.31
N THR A 124 -1.78 -12.36 10.32
CA THR A 124 -2.54 -11.78 9.20
C THR A 124 -1.67 -11.65 7.95
N LEU A 125 -0.45 -11.10 8.08
CA LEU A 125 0.44 -10.96 6.93
C LEU A 125 0.93 -12.30 6.38
N LYS A 126 1.17 -13.30 7.24
CA LYS A 126 1.49 -14.67 6.81
C LYS A 126 0.35 -15.32 6.04
N GLU A 127 -0.89 -15.12 6.47
CA GLU A 127 -2.06 -15.57 5.72
C GLU A 127 -2.11 -14.92 4.33
N MET A 128 -1.93 -13.59 4.27
CA MET A 128 -1.90 -12.85 3.01
C MET A 128 -0.76 -13.29 2.08
N LYS A 129 0.39 -13.70 2.64
CA LYS A 129 1.49 -14.24 1.84
C LYS A 129 1.15 -15.62 1.30
N ALA A 130 0.55 -16.49 2.12
CA ALA A 130 0.21 -17.85 1.75
C ALA A 130 -0.89 -17.94 0.69
N ASN A 131 -1.85 -17.02 0.71
CA ASN A 131 -2.97 -16.98 -0.24
C ASN A 131 -2.75 -16.04 -1.45
N ASN A 132 -1.53 -15.47 -1.59
CA ASN A 132 -1.13 -14.49 -2.61
C ASN A 132 -1.77 -13.10 -2.54
N ASP A 133 -2.54 -12.76 -1.52
CA ASP A 133 -3.03 -11.38 -1.33
C ASP A 133 -1.86 -10.38 -1.23
N TYR A 134 -0.76 -10.76 -0.57
CA TYR A 134 0.46 -9.93 -0.52
C TYR A 134 1.10 -9.76 -1.92
N LEU A 135 0.99 -10.78 -2.78
CA LEU A 135 1.53 -10.74 -4.15
C LEU A 135 0.74 -9.75 -5.02
N VAL A 136 -0.57 -9.62 -4.82
CA VAL A 136 -1.42 -8.67 -5.56
C VAL A 136 -0.92 -7.23 -5.38
N VAL A 137 -0.75 -6.77 -4.13
CA VAL A 137 -0.28 -5.40 -3.87
C VAL A 137 1.16 -5.15 -4.30
N ALA A 138 2.03 -6.16 -4.17
CA ALA A 138 3.40 -6.07 -4.66
C ALA A 138 3.46 -5.94 -6.19
N THR A 139 2.59 -6.66 -6.90
CA THR A 139 2.48 -6.60 -8.36
C THR A 139 1.92 -5.26 -8.83
N LEU A 140 0.89 -4.73 -8.15
CA LEU A 140 0.33 -3.40 -8.43
C LEU A 140 1.41 -2.30 -8.30
N HIS A 141 2.26 -2.38 -7.27
CA HIS A 141 3.38 -1.44 -7.10
C HIS A 141 4.45 -1.59 -8.17
N LYS A 142 4.91 -2.82 -8.45
CA LYS A 142 5.90 -3.09 -9.50
C LYS A 142 5.44 -2.55 -10.85
N GLN A 143 4.18 -2.76 -11.19
CA GLN A 143 3.64 -2.24 -12.44
C GLN A 143 3.58 -0.72 -12.45
N ALA A 144 3.08 -0.08 -11.40
CA ALA A 144 3.04 1.37 -11.35
C ALA A 144 4.44 2.03 -11.34
N TRP A 145 5.47 1.29 -10.92
CA TRP A 145 6.86 1.65 -11.14
C TRP A 145 7.24 1.57 -12.62
N ASP A 146 6.96 0.44 -13.28
CA ASP A 146 7.27 0.24 -14.71
C ASP A 146 6.56 1.27 -15.60
N ASP A 147 5.36 1.68 -15.22
CA ASP A 147 4.55 2.67 -15.93
C ASP A 147 4.93 4.13 -15.56
N GLY A 148 5.86 4.32 -14.63
CA GLY A 148 6.29 5.66 -14.17
C GLY A 148 5.23 6.44 -13.38
N ALA A 149 4.14 5.78 -12.97
CA ALA A 149 2.96 6.42 -12.37
C ALA A 149 3.07 6.64 -10.86
N ALA A 150 3.81 5.78 -10.15
CA ALA A 150 3.84 5.78 -8.68
C ALA A 150 4.97 6.63 -8.06
N HIS A 151 6.01 7.01 -8.82
CA HIS A 151 7.21 7.67 -8.28
C HIS A 151 7.63 8.88 -9.09
N ASN A 152 8.50 9.73 -8.52
CA ASN A 152 9.13 10.87 -9.17
C ASN A 152 8.18 11.97 -9.69
N GLY A 153 6.92 11.99 -9.22
CA GLY A 153 5.92 12.96 -9.65
C GLY A 153 4.84 13.27 -8.61
N PRO A 154 3.89 14.16 -8.95
CA PRO A 154 2.84 14.60 -8.01
C PRO A 154 1.90 13.47 -7.58
N CYS A 155 1.83 12.39 -8.35
CA CYS A 155 1.03 11.21 -8.02
C CYS A 155 1.64 10.32 -6.92
N PHE A 156 2.89 10.56 -6.49
CA PHE A 156 3.57 9.72 -5.50
C PHE A 156 2.74 9.50 -4.22
N LEU A 157 2.32 10.58 -3.57
CA LEU A 157 1.54 10.50 -2.33
C LEU A 157 0.12 9.93 -2.52
N PRO A 158 -0.72 10.41 -3.46
CA PRO A 158 -2.06 9.87 -3.63
C PRO A 158 -2.05 8.40 -4.09
N TRP A 159 -1.13 7.99 -4.96
CA TRP A 159 -1.05 6.60 -5.41
C TRP A 159 -0.70 5.65 -4.26
N HIS A 160 0.34 5.97 -3.46
CA HIS A 160 0.71 5.14 -2.31
C HIS A 160 -0.37 5.16 -1.22
N ARG A 161 -1.09 6.27 -1.03
CA ARG A 161 -2.22 6.34 -0.10
C ARG A 161 -3.32 5.35 -0.47
N GLU A 162 -3.67 5.27 -1.76
CA GLU A 162 -4.66 4.32 -2.24
C GLU A 162 -4.16 2.88 -2.16
N LEU A 163 -2.88 2.61 -2.48
CA LEU A 163 -2.28 1.28 -2.29
C LEU A 163 -2.36 0.84 -0.81
N LEU A 164 -2.01 1.71 0.13
CA LEU A 164 -2.08 1.40 1.56
C LEU A 164 -3.52 1.19 2.05
N LYS A 165 -4.51 1.88 1.47
CA LYS A 165 -5.93 1.64 1.76
C LYS A 165 -6.33 0.24 1.30
N VAL A 166 -5.99 -0.14 0.07
CA VAL A 166 -6.24 -1.49 -0.47
C VAL A 166 -5.61 -2.55 0.42
N PHE A 167 -4.33 -2.38 0.76
CA PHE A 167 -3.60 -3.31 1.62
C PHE A 167 -4.26 -3.44 3.00
N GLU A 168 -4.71 -2.34 3.61
CA GLU A 168 -5.42 -2.36 4.88
C GLU A 168 -6.79 -3.05 4.79
N LEU A 169 -7.54 -2.91 3.69
CA LEU A 169 -8.77 -3.68 3.47
C LEU A 169 -8.48 -5.18 3.37
N MET A 170 -7.45 -5.58 2.61
CA MET A 170 -7.04 -6.98 2.48
C MET A 170 -6.58 -7.57 3.82
N MET A 171 -5.84 -6.81 4.62
CA MET A 171 -5.47 -7.19 5.98
C MET A 171 -6.69 -7.41 6.88
N ARG A 172 -7.69 -6.52 6.80
CA ARG A 172 -8.93 -6.64 7.60
C ARG A 172 -9.77 -7.84 7.18
N GLU A 173 -9.82 -8.12 5.88
CA GLU A 173 -10.49 -9.31 5.36
C GLU A 173 -9.77 -10.59 5.82
N ALA A 174 -8.44 -10.66 5.67
CA ALA A 174 -7.64 -11.80 6.10
C ALA A 174 -7.75 -12.03 7.60
N SER A 175 -7.53 -10.99 8.42
CA SER A 175 -7.68 -11.08 9.87
C SER A 175 -9.09 -11.51 10.28
N TYR A 176 -10.14 -11.03 9.60
CA TYR A 176 -11.50 -11.49 9.88
C TYR A 176 -11.68 -12.98 9.58
N LYS A 177 -11.14 -13.48 8.46
CA LYS A 177 -11.19 -14.92 8.11
C LYS A 177 -10.49 -15.79 9.18
N ILE A 178 -9.28 -15.42 9.59
CA ILE A 178 -8.42 -16.26 10.45
C ILE A 178 -8.50 -15.99 11.96
N LEU A 179 -9.07 -14.85 12.37
CA LEU A 179 -9.16 -14.40 13.76
C LEU A 179 -10.59 -14.00 14.19
N GLN A 180 -11.56 -13.94 13.26
CA GLN A 180 -12.90 -13.41 13.52
C GLN A 180 -12.88 -11.97 14.10
N SER A 181 -11.84 -11.21 13.76
CA SER A 181 -11.65 -9.81 14.12
C SER A 181 -11.17 -9.02 12.90
N ALA A 182 -11.76 -7.85 12.67
CA ALA A 182 -11.35 -6.89 11.64
C ALA A 182 -10.65 -5.67 12.24
N ASP A 183 -9.99 -5.86 13.39
CA ASP A 183 -9.29 -4.81 14.16
C ASP A 183 -7.80 -4.74 13.86
N VAL A 184 -7.25 -5.68 13.09
CA VAL A 184 -5.87 -5.62 12.64
C VAL A 184 -5.76 -4.53 11.58
N CYS A 185 -5.17 -3.41 11.97
CA CYS A 185 -4.95 -2.24 11.13
C CYS A 185 -3.49 -2.15 10.69
N LEU A 186 -3.21 -1.39 9.64
CA LEU A 186 -1.84 -1.18 9.17
C LEU A 186 -1.07 -0.28 10.16
N PRO A 187 -0.05 -0.78 10.88
CA PRO A 187 0.80 0.08 11.69
C PRO A 187 1.73 0.91 10.79
N TYR A 188 2.32 1.95 11.37
CA TYR A 188 3.43 2.67 10.74
C TYR A 188 4.73 2.43 11.48
N TRP A 189 5.84 2.59 10.78
CA TRP A 189 7.18 2.59 11.35
C TRP A 189 7.73 4.01 11.30
N ASP A 190 8.00 4.60 12.47
CA ASP A 190 8.71 5.87 12.54
C ASP A 190 10.23 5.64 12.45
N SER A 191 10.73 5.68 11.21
CA SER A 191 12.15 5.47 10.90
C SER A 191 13.05 6.60 11.40
N THR A 192 12.50 7.75 11.80
CA THR A 192 13.32 8.82 12.36
C THR A 192 13.92 8.40 13.69
N LEU A 193 13.24 7.57 14.48
CA LEU A 193 13.76 7.06 15.75
C LEU A 193 15.02 6.20 15.56
N ASP A 194 15.06 5.39 14.51
CA ASP A 194 16.23 4.55 14.18
C ASP A 194 17.37 5.35 13.56
N GLY A 195 17.02 6.36 12.74
CA GLY A 195 17.99 7.27 12.13
C GLY A 195 18.81 8.09 13.13
N HIS A 196 18.33 8.26 14.36
CA HIS A 196 19.06 8.95 15.43
C HIS A 196 19.98 8.04 16.26
N LEU A 197 19.99 6.73 16.02
CA LEU A 197 20.91 5.82 16.71
C LEU A 197 22.35 6.03 16.23
N PRO A 198 23.37 5.85 17.09
CA PRO A 198 24.78 5.87 16.66
C PRO A 198 25.06 4.87 15.53
N THR A 199 24.28 3.78 15.47
CA THR A 199 24.34 2.77 14.43
C THR A 199 22.91 2.31 14.12
N PRO A 200 22.23 2.86 13.09
CA PRO A 200 20.83 2.59 12.80
C PRO A 200 20.47 1.10 12.59
N LYS A 201 21.42 0.30 12.09
CA LYS A 201 21.26 -1.16 11.92
C LYS A 201 21.12 -1.92 13.25
N ASP A 202 21.54 -1.32 14.37
CA ASP A 202 21.44 -1.94 15.70
C ASP A 202 20.07 -1.70 16.35
N SER A 203 19.11 -1.13 15.60
CA SER A 203 17.75 -0.96 16.11
C SER A 203 17.11 -2.30 16.48
N TYR A 204 16.44 -2.30 17.64
CA TYR A 204 15.61 -3.43 18.08
C TYR A 204 14.51 -3.79 17.08
N PHE A 205 14.11 -2.84 16.21
CA PHE A 205 13.14 -3.09 15.15
C PHE A 205 13.61 -4.20 14.19
N PHE A 206 14.93 -4.31 13.94
CA PHE A 206 15.53 -5.31 13.05
C PHE A 206 15.98 -6.58 13.80
N THR A 207 15.13 -7.08 14.70
CA THR A 207 15.37 -8.31 15.47
C THR A 207 14.25 -9.31 15.25
N ALA A 208 14.48 -10.58 15.64
CA ALA A 208 13.52 -11.67 15.52
C ALA A 208 12.17 -11.41 16.24
N ASP A 209 12.16 -10.58 17.28
CA ASP A 209 10.94 -10.22 18.01
C ASP A 209 10.04 -9.22 17.23
N PHE A 210 10.63 -8.56 16.23
CA PHE A 210 10.00 -7.54 15.39
C PHE A 210 9.95 -8.00 13.94
N ILE A 211 10.68 -7.36 13.02
CA ILE A 211 10.56 -7.65 11.57
C ILE A 211 11.63 -8.61 11.06
N GLY A 212 12.56 -9.03 11.91
CA GLY A 212 13.68 -9.91 11.59
C GLY A 212 15.01 -9.19 11.37
N SER A 213 16.09 -9.91 11.60
CA SER A 213 17.48 -9.52 11.35
C SER A 213 17.94 -9.98 9.96
N THR A 214 19.04 -9.39 9.48
CA THR A 214 19.61 -9.70 8.16
C THR A 214 21.01 -10.31 8.24
N ASN A 215 21.33 -11.21 7.31
CA ASN A 215 22.70 -11.66 7.08
C ASN A 215 23.55 -10.64 6.28
N ASP A 216 24.81 -10.96 6.03
CA ASP A 216 25.78 -10.09 5.32
C ASP A 216 25.39 -9.76 3.86
N ILE A 217 24.46 -10.51 3.27
CA ILE A 217 23.93 -10.26 1.92
C ILE A 217 22.53 -9.63 1.95
N GLY A 218 22.06 -9.18 3.12
CA GLY A 218 20.81 -8.42 3.28
C GLY A 218 19.53 -9.26 3.26
N GLN A 219 19.62 -10.59 3.39
CA GLN A 219 18.44 -11.45 3.49
C GLN A 219 17.91 -11.50 4.92
N VAL A 220 16.59 -11.47 5.10
CA VAL A 220 15.94 -11.66 6.41
C VAL A 220 16.01 -13.13 6.81
N ILE A 221 16.74 -13.43 7.89
CA ILE A 221 17.08 -14.81 8.28
C ILE A 221 16.33 -15.32 9.53
N ASP A 222 15.63 -14.44 10.23
CA ASP A 222 14.82 -14.79 11.40
C ASP A 222 13.52 -13.96 11.48
N GLY A 223 12.77 -14.13 12.56
CA GLY A 223 11.54 -13.40 12.80
C GLY A 223 10.35 -13.89 11.97
N PRO A 224 9.23 -13.15 12.01
CA PRO A 224 7.93 -13.62 11.52
C PRO A 224 7.82 -13.70 9.99
N PHE A 225 8.74 -13.06 9.27
CA PHE A 225 8.73 -12.96 7.81
C PHE A 225 9.89 -13.72 7.14
N SER A 226 10.74 -14.40 7.90
CA SER A 226 11.68 -15.34 7.28
C SER A 226 10.98 -16.69 7.00
N PRO A 227 11.27 -17.38 5.88
CA PRO A 227 12.12 -16.99 4.76
C PRO A 227 11.28 -16.49 3.57
N TRP A 228 10.58 -15.36 3.70
CA TRP A 228 9.70 -14.89 2.62
C TRP A 228 10.47 -14.59 1.34
N GLU A 229 9.99 -15.18 0.25
CA GLU A 229 10.50 -14.93 -1.08
C GLU A 229 9.99 -13.59 -1.64
N THR A 230 10.87 -12.88 -2.36
CA THR A 230 10.52 -11.65 -3.06
C THR A 230 9.70 -11.94 -4.32
N LEU A 231 9.11 -10.89 -4.90
CA LEU A 231 8.28 -10.96 -6.10
C LEU A 231 8.94 -11.76 -7.24
N MET A 232 10.23 -11.52 -7.51
CA MET A 232 10.96 -12.18 -8.59
C MET A 232 11.07 -13.70 -8.41
N VAL A 233 11.30 -14.15 -7.17
CA VAL A 233 11.39 -15.59 -6.86
C VAL A 233 10.00 -16.22 -6.89
N SER A 234 9.00 -15.54 -6.33
CA SER A 234 7.62 -16.02 -6.29
C SER A 234 7.04 -16.23 -7.69
N ILE A 235 7.22 -15.28 -8.63
CA ILE A 235 6.76 -15.41 -10.02
C ILE A 235 7.45 -16.60 -10.71
N ASN A 236 8.78 -16.73 -10.55
CA ASN A 236 9.52 -17.85 -11.13
C ASN A 236 9.03 -19.20 -10.60
N ASN A 237 8.71 -19.29 -9.31
CA ASN A 237 8.15 -20.49 -8.69
C ASN A 237 6.72 -20.77 -9.18
N TYR A 238 5.86 -19.76 -9.31
CA TYR A 238 4.55 -19.89 -9.93
C TYR A 238 4.63 -20.48 -11.34
N LEU A 239 5.58 -20.00 -12.15
CA LEU A 239 5.77 -20.49 -13.52
C LEU A 239 6.38 -21.89 -13.58
N ASN A 240 7.22 -22.24 -12.63
CA ASN A 240 7.79 -23.59 -12.54
C ASN A 240 6.75 -24.63 -12.10
N ILE A 241 5.77 -24.27 -11.25
CA ILE A 241 4.68 -25.17 -10.85
C ILE A 241 3.82 -25.56 -12.07
N PHE A 242 3.51 -24.63 -12.98
CA PHE A 242 2.77 -24.94 -14.21
C PHE A 242 3.60 -25.72 -15.24
N LYS A 243 4.93 -25.67 -15.18
CA LYS A 243 5.81 -26.50 -16.03
C LYS A 243 5.90 -27.96 -15.56
N LEU A 244 5.60 -28.25 -14.30
CA LEU A 244 5.68 -29.59 -13.71
C LEU A 244 4.36 -30.39 -13.78
N SER A 245 3.31 -29.80 -14.37
CA SER A 245 1.99 -30.42 -14.53
C SER A 245 1.73 -30.99 -15.94
N TYR A 246 2.78 -31.40 -16.67
CA TYR A 246 2.66 -32.16 -17.92
C TYR A 246 3.18 -33.59 -17.76
#